data_AF-A0A968SC24-F1
#
_entry.id   AF-A0A968SC24-F1
#
_cell.length_a   1.000
_cell.length_b   1.000
_cell.length_c   1.000
_cell.angle_alpha   90.00
_cell.angle_beta   90.00
_cell.angle_gamma   90.00
#
_symmetry.space_group_name_H-M   'P 1'
#
loop_
_entity.id
_entity.type
_entity.pdbx_description
1 polymer ?
#
loop_
_entity_poly.entity_id
_entity_poly.type
_entity_poly.pdbx_seq_one_letter_code
_entity_poly.pdbx_strand_id
1 'polypeptide(L)'
;MFFETVNAGYPIFPSQVAPQQNPLVKGWDPLEAAVKLAHERNMELHAWVWVFAAANHRHNQLLGLPSDYLGPVLSAHPDWVMTDITGRKFDSGSSRKAFLDPANPEVRRYLLNLLSEISTRYQVDGIHFDYIRYPFQDPRINRAYGYSATSRRLFQEQHGVDPQTLRAGDRLWSTWTEFRTQQVDEFMEITTRALKAQRPNLVISAAVFPFQRPARLLRLQQNWERWAEQGWVDWLVPMTYAESSSDLQNLTRPLFYEQYLLESTLLLPGIRLLNLPEAVVVDQMQFLRQLPVEGYALFAAENLSPQLQQVFGRTQGTSPNAAIPLPHRRPFQAALVRYQSLEKEWIFLLASGQIAISGGDRQAWLQGSEELTAALQQLATNPSNRNYLKADLALSHFQQGFNRWFQGQAQQNPYQVAGWVNRLATLDRLLNYGERRILRENSTAQGANSR
;
A
#
# COMPACT_ATOMS: atom_id res chain seq x y z
N MET A 1 -8.10 9.10 -2.03
CA MET A 1 -6.92 9.98 -2.19
C MET A 1 -6.04 9.87 -0.97
N PHE A 2 -4.71 9.96 -1.12
CA PHE A 2 -3.78 10.07 0.00
C PHE A 2 -3.44 11.55 0.20
N PHE A 3 -3.83 12.14 1.32
CA PHE A 3 -3.67 13.57 1.58
C PHE A 3 -2.60 13.80 2.64
N GLU A 4 -1.50 14.48 2.28
CA GLU A 4 -0.38 14.70 3.20
C GLU A 4 -0.88 15.46 4.43
N THR A 5 -0.90 14.78 5.57
CA THR A 5 -1.52 15.24 6.82
C THR A 5 -0.48 15.55 7.88
N VAL A 6 0.60 14.77 7.93
CA VAL A 6 1.76 14.99 8.81
C VAL A 6 3.04 14.81 8.01
N ASN A 7 3.86 15.85 7.95
CA ASN A 7 5.15 15.87 7.26
C ASN A 7 6.16 16.66 8.11
N ALA A 8 7.40 16.18 8.17
CA ALA A 8 8.49 16.84 8.90
C ALA A 8 8.14 17.19 10.37
N GLY A 9 7.38 16.30 11.02
CA GLY A 9 6.96 16.47 12.41
C GLY A 9 5.84 17.50 12.62
N TYR A 10 5.31 18.09 11.55
CA TYR A 10 4.22 19.05 11.61
C TYR A 10 2.92 18.46 11.05
N PRO A 11 1.84 18.38 11.85
CA PRO A 11 0.50 18.21 11.30
C PRO A 11 0.04 19.48 10.58
N ILE A 12 -0.77 19.31 9.53
CA ILE A 12 -1.43 20.43 8.85
C ILE A 12 -2.63 20.96 9.65
N PHE A 13 -3.11 20.23 10.65
CA PHE A 13 -4.28 20.54 11.45
C PHE A 13 -3.88 20.98 12.88
N PRO A 14 -4.75 21.67 13.65
CA PRO A 14 -4.49 22.08 15.03
C PRO A 14 -4.55 20.87 15.97
N SER A 15 -3.46 20.11 16.01
CA SER A 15 -3.27 18.94 16.88
C SER A 15 -3.15 19.34 18.35
N GLN A 16 -3.72 18.50 19.22
CA GLN A 16 -3.55 18.53 20.67
C GLN A 16 -2.38 17.64 21.13
N VAL A 17 -1.85 16.80 20.24
CA VAL A 17 -0.77 15.84 20.51
C VAL A 17 0.58 16.36 20.03
N ALA A 18 0.66 16.86 18.78
CA ALA A 18 1.89 17.38 18.23
C ALA A 18 2.24 18.75 18.85
N PRO A 19 3.54 19.05 19.07
CA PRO A 19 3.92 20.31 19.72
C PRO A 19 3.54 21.56 18.95
N GLN A 20 3.49 21.49 17.61
CA GLN A 20 3.24 22.64 16.74
C GLN A 20 2.52 22.20 15.46
N GLN A 21 1.52 22.98 15.03
CA GLN A 21 0.97 22.90 13.68
C GLN A 21 2.00 23.42 12.65
N ASN A 22 1.94 22.91 11.42
CA ASN A 22 2.74 23.42 10.30
C ASN A 22 2.56 24.96 10.16
N PRO A 23 3.65 25.76 10.23
CA PRO A 23 3.57 27.21 10.16
C PRO A 23 2.91 27.77 8.89
N LEU A 24 2.94 27.02 7.79
CA LEU A 24 2.37 27.43 6.50
C LEU A 24 0.83 27.45 6.48
N VAL A 25 0.18 26.84 7.47
CA VAL A 25 -1.29 26.71 7.54
C VAL A 25 -1.85 27.18 8.88
N LYS A 26 -1.08 27.95 9.65
CA LYS A 26 -1.50 28.45 10.95
C LYS A 26 -2.79 29.25 10.86
N GLY A 27 -3.76 28.92 11.73
CA GLY A 27 -5.08 29.56 11.74
C GLY A 27 -6.09 28.96 10.76
N TRP A 28 -5.72 27.88 10.06
CA TRP A 28 -6.59 27.12 9.18
C TRP A 28 -6.48 25.62 9.52
N ASP A 29 -7.56 24.86 9.36
CA ASP A 29 -7.55 23.39 9.40
C ASP A 29 -7.77 22.84 7.98
N PRO A 30 -6.70 22.53 7.24
CA PRO A 30 -6.80 22.00 5.89
C PRO A 30 -7.27 20.54 5.86
N LEU A 31 -7.08 19.77 6.94
CA LEU A 31 -7.54 18.39 6.98
C LEU A 31 -9.07 18.34 7.08
N GLU A 32 -9.68 19.16 7.93
CA GLU A 32 -11.14 19.30 8.02
C GLU A 32 -11.75 19.69 6.67
N ALA A 33 -11.18 20.71 6.02
CA ALA A 33 -11.63 21.16 4.71
C ALA A 33 -11.49 20.06 3.64
N ALA A 34 -10.36 19.35 3.62
CA ALA A 34 -10.11 18.30 2.64
C ALA A 34 -11.05 17.11 2.80
N VAL A 35 -11.33 16.68 4.04
CA VAL A 35 -12.28 15.59 4.32
C VAL A 35 -13.67 15.96 3.79
N LYS A 36 -14.16 17.16 4.13
CA LYS A 36 -15.46 17.66 3.65
C LYS A 36 -15.52 17.65 2.11
N LEU A 37 -14.53 18.24 1.45
CA LEU A 37 -14.51 18.36 -0.01
C LEU A 37 -14.39 17.01 -0.73
N ALA A 38 -13.66 16.05 -0.15
CA ALA A 38 -13.54 14.71 -0.69
C ALA A 38 -14.89 13.97 -0.63
N HIS A 39 -15.57 14.03 0.51
CA HIS A 39 -16.88 13.38 0.69
C HIS A 39 -17.98 13.99 -0.18
N GLU A 40 -17.99 15.32 -0.36
CA GLU A 40 -18.88 15.99 -1.33
C GLU A 40 -18.69 15.49 -2.78
N ARG A 41 -17.52 14.90 -3.08
CA ARG A 41 -17.15 14.34 -4.39
C ARG A 41 -17.21 12.82 -4.44
N ASN A 42 -17.78 12.17 -3.42
CA ASN A 42 -17.80 10.71 -3.27
C ASN A 42 -16.40 10.07 -3.32
N MET A 43 -15.38 10.79 -2.83
CA MET A 43 -14.01 10.32 -2.74
C MET A 43 -13.66 10.00 -1.29
N GLU A 44 -13.02 8.86 -1.07
CA GLU A 44 -12.42 8.58 0.23
C GLU A 44 -11.14 9.40 0.44
N LEU A 45 -10.97 9.95 1.64
CA LEU A 45 -9.73 10.62 2.05
C LEU A 45 -8.98 9.75 3.06
N HIS A 46 -7.73 9.45 2.72
CA HIS A 46 -6.80 8.70 3.55
C HIS A 46 -5.72 9.66 4.03
N ALA A 47 -5.60 9.86 5.34
CA ALA A 47 -4.60 10.76 5.90
C ALA A 47 -3.20 10.16 5.74
N TRP A 48 -2.35 10.81 4.95
CA TRP A 48 -0.98 10.40 4.71
C TRP A 48 -0.06 10.98 5.79
N VAL A 49 0.56 10.09 6.56
CA VAL A 49 1.34 10.43 7.76
C VAL A 49 2.77 9.91 7.61
N TRP A 50 3.75 10.79 7.75
CA TRP A 50 5.13 10.38 8.00
C TRP A 50 5.22 9.80 9.41
N VAL A 51 5.49 8.51 9.51
CA VAL A 51 5.49 7.78 10.79
C VAL A 51 6.78 8.04 11.56
N PHE A 52 7.91 7.53 11.08
CA PHE A 52 9.19 7.70 11.78
C PHE A 52 10.03 8.86 11.27
N ALA A 53 9.86 9.32 10.03
CA ALA A 53 10.55 10.53 9.57
C ALA A 53 9.93 11.78 10.20
N ALA A 54 10.73 12.62 10.85
CA ALA A 54 10.23 13.76 11.63
C ALA A 54 10.87 15.12 11.28
N ALA A 55 11.91 15.17 10.44
CA ALA A 55 12.42 16.42 9.88
C ALA A 55 13.15 16.18 8.56
N ASN A 56 13.28 17.22 7.75
CA ASN A 56 14.08 17.18 6.53
C ASN A 56 14.58 18.58 6.10
N HIS A 57 15.71 18.61 5.40
CA HIS A 57 16.33 19.87 4.98
C HIS A 57 15.44 20.71 4.05
N ARG A 58 14.67 20.09 3.15
CA ARG A 58 13.81 20.82 2.19
C ARG A 58 12.71 21.59 2.91
N HIS A 59 12.10 20.99 3.92
CA HIS A 59 11.07 21.64 4.73
C HIS A 59 11.67 22.78 5.55
N ASN A 60 12.85 22.59 6.16
CA ASN A 60 13.56 23.65 6.85
C ASN A 60 13.86 24.83 5.93
N GLN A 61 14.33 24.57 4.70
CA GLN A 61 14.57 25.60 3.70
C GLN A 61 13.29 26.39 3.37
N LEU A 62 12.15 25.72 3.16
CA LEU A 62 10.87 26.37 2.88
C LEU A 62 10.40 27.28 4.01
N LEU A 63 10.72 26.93 5.26
CA LEU A 63 10.38 27.73 6.44
C LEU A 63 11.46 28.77 6.80
N GLY A 64 12.57 28.84 6.07
CA GLY A 64 13.70 29.71 6.43
C GLY A 64 14.40 29.31 7.73
N LEU A 65 14.34 28.03 8.11
CA LEU A 65 14.95 27.48 9.31
C LEU A 65 16.37 26.93 9.03
N PRO A 66 17.24 26.80 10.04
CA PRO A 66 18.54 26.15 9.90
C PRO A 66 18.41 24.74 9.31
N SER A 67 19.35 24.34 8.46
CA SER A 67 19.29 23.05 7.76
C SER A 67 19.30 21.86 8.72
N ASP A 68 19.98 21.99 9.85
CA ASP A 68 20.09 21.00 10.93
C ASP A 68 18.97 21.09 11.99
N TYR A 69 17.97 21.94 11.80
CA TYR A 69 16.81 22.01 12.67
C TYR A 69 16.03 20.67 12.65
N LEU A 70 15.81 20.08 13.83
CA LEU A 70 15.22 18.74 13.97
C LEU A 70 13.68 18.73 13.90
N GLY A 71 13.04 19.84 13.59
CA GLY A 71 11.58 19.93 13.63
C GLY A 71 11.04 20.02 15.05
N PRO A 72 9.72 20.23 15.20
CA PRO A 72 9.11 20.58 16.48
C PRO A 72 9.13 19.41 17.47
N VAL A 73 8.93 18.19 16.97
CA VAL A 73 8.86 16.97 17.80
C VAL A 73 10.22 16.63 18.41
N LEU A 74 11.26 16.54 17.59
CA LEU A 74 12.60 16.19 18.06
C LEU A 74 13.30 17.35 18.79
N SER A 75 12.89 18.60 18.58
CA SER A 75 13.31 19.71 19.44
C SER A 75 12.68 19.65 20.83
N ALA A 76 11.41 19.25 20.94
CA ALA A 76 10.74 19.04 22.22
C ALA A 76 11.24 17.77 22.95
N HIS A 77 11.64 16.75 22.20
CA HIS A 77 12.12 15.48 22.72
C HIS A 77 13.43 15.03 22.05
N PRO A 78 14.59 15.63 22.40
CA PRO A 78 15.87 15.32 21.74
C PRO A 78 16.29 13.85 21.85
N ASP A 79 15.93 13.17 22.95
CA ASP A 79 16.27 11.76 23.19
C ASP A 79 15.48 10.77 22.33
N TRP A 80 14.49 11.25 21.56
CA TRP A 80 13.71 10.43 20.64
C TRP A 80 14.37 10.25 19.27
N VAL A 81 15.44 11.00 19.00
CA VAL A 81 16.11 10.97 17.69
C VAL A 81 16.86 9.66 17.47
N MET A 82 16.65 9.08 16.31
CA MET A 82 17.47 7.99 15.80
C MET A 82 18.81 8.54 15.30
N THR A 83 19.89 7.84 15.63
CA THR A 83 21.23 8.16 15.10
C THR A 83 21.80 7.02 14.26
N ASP A 84 22.77 7.36 13.43
CA ASP A 84 23.70 6.39 12.86
C ASP A 84 24.74 5.90 13.88
N ILE A 85 25.57 4.93 13.48
CA ILE A 85 26.63 4.35 14.32
C ILE A 85 27.68 5.36 14.83
N THR A 86 27.78 6.53 14.18
CA THR A 86 28.69 7.63 14.53
C THR A 86 27.99 8.74 15.33
N GLY A 87 26.68 8.63 15.58
CA GLY A 87 25.90 9.62 16.30
C GLY A 87 25.25 10.70 15.42
N ARG A 88 25.32 10.61 14.09
CA ARG A 88 24.67 11.59 13.21
C ARG A 88 23.16 11.36 13.18
N LYS A 89 22.39 12.46 13.23
CA LYS A 89 20.92 12.46 13.33
C LYS A 89 20.22 12.48 11.96
N PHE A 90 20.81 13.16 10.98
CA PHE A 90 20.27 13.23 9.63
C PHE A 90 20.82 12.10 8.75
N ASP A 91 19.94 11.50 7.96
CA ASP A 91 20.32 10.46 7.03
C ASP A 91 21.24 10.99 5.91
N SER A 92 21.97 10.10 5.25
CA SER A 92 22.84 10.49 4.13
C SER A 92 22.09 10.60 2.80
N GLY A 93 20.75 10.58 2.82
CA GLY A 93 19.90 10.62 1.63
C GLY A 93 19.87 12.00 0.98
N SER A 94 19.23 12.08 -0.20
CA SER A 94 19.08 13.33 -0.95
C SER A 94 18.24 14.38 -0.21
N SER A 95 17.20 13.95 0.53
CA SER A 95 16.37 14.87 1.32
C SER A 95 16.87 15.12 2.74
N ARG A 96 17.98 14.48 3.16
CA ARG A 96 18.57 14.57 4.51
C ARG A 96 17.50 14.61 5.62
N LYS A 97 17.00 13.43 6.00
CA LYS A 97 15.90 13.30 6.96
C LYS A 97 16.37 12.85 8.34
N ALA A 98 15.80 13.41 9.40
CA ALA A 98 15.95 12.88 10.76
C ALA A 98 14.73 12.02 11.11
N PHE A 99 14.96 10.95 11.87
CA PHE A 99 13.95 9.97 12.22
C PHE A 99 13.77 9.86 13.73
N LEU A 100 12.55 9.60 14.16
CA LEU A 100 12.21 9.11 15.48
C LEU A 100 12.64 7.64 15.60
N ASP A 101 13.08 7.22 16.78
CA ASP A 101 13.48 5.83 17.02
C ASP A 101 12.27 4.90 17.29
N PRO A 102 11.99 3.91 16.42
CA PRO A 102 10.92 2.93 16.63
C PRO A 102 11.09 2.10 17.90
N ALA A 103 12.30 1.96 18.44
CA ALA A 103 12.53 1.22 19.69
C ALA A 103 12.12 2.01 20.95
N ASN A 104 11.89 3.32 20.83
CA ASN A 104 11.54 4.16 21.96
C ASN A 104 10.03 4.05 22.28
N PRO A 105 9.64 3.54 23.47
CA PRO A 105 8.22 3.40 23.84
C PRO A 105 7.45 4.72 23.84
N GLU A 106 8.11 5.82 24.19
CA GLU A 106 7.51 7.16 24.21
C GLU A 106 7.20 7.67 22.80
N VAL A 107 8.09 7.37 21.84
CA VAL A 107 7.84 7.63 20.42
C VAL A 107 6.62 6.84 19.94
N ARG A 108 6.55 5.54 20.27
CA ARG A 108 5.41 4.69 19.88
C ARG A 108 4.10 5.23 20.45
N ARG A 109 4.10 5.65 21.72
CA ARG A 109 2.94 6.26 22.40
C ARG A 109 2.52 7.57 21.74
N TYR A 110 3.47 8.46 21.46
CA TYR A 110 3.22 9.72 20.77
C TYR A 110 2.58 9.50 19.40
N LEU A 111 3.17 8.63 18.57
CA LEU A 111 2.66 8.36 17.22
C LEU A 111 1.29 7.71 17.26
N LEU A 112 1.05 6.76 18.17
CA LEU A 112 -0.28 6.16 18.35
C LEU A 112 -1.32 7.20 18.75
N ASN A 113 -0.99 8.12 19.67
CA ASN A 113 -1.90 9.19 20.09
C ASN A 113 -2.21 10.14 18.92
N LEU A 114 -1.21 10.52 18.12
CA LEU A 114 -1.39 11.39 16.96
C LEU A 114 -2.27 10.72 15.89
N LEU A 115 -2.03 9.45 15.61
CA LEU A 115 -2.85 8.67 14.67
C LEU A 115 -4.28 8.47 15.18
N SER A 116 -4.45 8.22 16.48
CA SER A 116 -5.76 8.11 17.14
C SER A 116 -6.50 9.45 17.06
N GLU A 117 -5.80 10.57 17.31
CA GLU A 117 -6.35 11.92 17.18
C GLU A 117 -6.89 12.17 15.77
N ILE A 118 -6.10 11.86 14.73
CA ILE A 118 -6.54 11.99 13.33
C ILE A 118 -7.79 11.13 13.08
N SER A 119 -7.77 9.87 13.48
CA SER A 119 -8.84 8.91 13.18
C SER A 119 -10.16 9.15 13.92
N THR A 120 -10.11 9.86 15.05
CA THR A 120 -11.27 10.11 15.94
C THR A 120 -11.82 11.53 15.81
N ARG A 121 -10.97 12.53 15.54
CA ARG A 121 -11.42 13.92 15.34
C ARG A 121 -11.88 14.20 13.91
N TYR A 122 -11.38 13.46 12.93
CA TYR A 122 -11.69 13.67 11.52
C TYR A 122 -12.37 12.44 10.92
N GLN A 123 -13.33 12.66 10.03
CA GLN A 123 -14.00 11.60 9.28
C GLN A 123 -13.13 11.08 8.14
N VAL A 124 -11.88 10.72 8.42
CA VAL A 124 -11.01 10.08 7.44
C VAL A 124 -11.48 8.64 7.19
N ASP A 125 -11.32 8.18 5.96
CA ASP A 125 -11.68 6.84 5.52
C ASP A 125 -10.55 5.83 5.75
N GLY A 126 -9.33 6.34 5.87
CA GLY A 126 -8.15 5.54 6.14
C GLY A 126 -6.94 6.35 6.59
N ILE A 127 -5.90 5.63 6.99
CA ILE A 127 -4.58 6.16 7.28
C ILE A 127 -3.58 5.52 6.31
N HIS A 128 -2.72 6.35 5.73
CA HIS A 128 -1.65 5.95 4.86
C HIS A 128 -0.30 6.20 5.52
N PHE A 129 0.36 5.12 5.94
CA PHE A 129 1.67 5.16 6.57
C PHE A 129 2.77 5.35 5.53
N ASP A 130 3.54 6.41 5.68
CA ASP A 130 4.78 6.62 4.96
C ASP A 130 5.94 6.72 5.94
N TYR A 131 7.15 6.42 5.49
CA TYR A 131 8.34 6.30 6.33
C TYR A 131 8.14 5.37 7.54
N ILE A 132 7.29 4.34 7.41
CA ILE A 132 7.17 3.22 8.36
C ILE A 132 8.33 2.24 8.17
N ARG A 133 9.53 2.71 8.46
CA ARG A 133 10.80 2.03 8.23
C ARG A 133 11.96 2.80 8.85
N TYR A 134 13.12 2.17 8.90
CA TYR A 134 14.39 2.85 9.17
C TYR A 134 14.89 3.61 7.92
N PRO A 135 15.86 4.54 8.10
CA PRO A 135 16.57 5.16 6.98
C PRO A 135 17.30 4.12 6.13
N PHE A 136 17.65 4.49 4.89
CA PHE A 136 18.38 3.60 3.99
C PHE A 136 19.73 3.19 4.59
N GLN A 137 19.93 1.88 4.71
CA GLN A 137 21.15 1.30 5.23
C GLN A 137 22.01 0.72 4.10
N ASP A 138 23.33 0.85 4.26
CA ASP A 138 24.32 0.03 3.56
C ASP A 138 25.51 -0.20 4.51
N PRO A 139 25.52 -1.33 5.23
CA PRO A 139 26.57 -1.63 6.20
C PRO A 139 27.97 -1.70 5.57
N ARG A 140 28.09 -1.96 4.26
CA ARG A 140 29.38 -2.03 3.55
C ARG A 140 30.13 -0.71 3.51
N ILE A 141 29.41 0.40 3.66
CA ILE A 141 29.98 1.77 3.71
C ILE A 141 29.72 2.44 5.08
N ASN A 142 29.51 1.63 6.13
CA ASN A 142 29.19 2.10 7.49
C ASN A 142 27.95 3.01 7.58
N ARG A 143 27.00 2.85 6.66
CA ARG A 143 25.70 3.52 6.73
C ARG A 143 24.70 2.61 7.44
N ALA A 144 24.63 2.72 8.76
CA ALA A 144 23.70 1.96 9.58
C ALA A 144 23.06 2.85 10.65
N TYR A 145 21.75 2.69 10.85
CA TYR A 145 20.92 3.54 11.74
C TYR A 145 20.26 2.73 12.86
N GLY A 146 19.71 3.40 13.85
CA GLY A 146 19.11 2.74 15.03
C GLY A 146 20.05 2.65 16.22
N TYR A 147 21.06 3.52 16.29
CA TYR A 147 22.04 3.55 17.38
C TYR A 147 21.70 4.58 18.46
N SER A 148 20.41 4.90 18.63
CA SER A 148 19.95 5.71 19.76
C SER A 148 20.31 5.02 21.09
N ALA A 149 20.31 5.78 22.19
CA ALA A 149 20.54 5.22 23.52
C ALA A 149 19.52 4.12 23.86
N THR A 150 18.24 4.32 23.52
CA THR A 150 17.17 3.34 23.80
C THR A 150 17.36 2.05 23.00
N SER A 151 17.58 2.14 21.70
CA SER A 151 17.78 0.97 20.84
C SER A 151 18.99 0.14 21.27
N ARG A 152 20.11 0.80 21.59
CA ARG A 152 21.33 0.13 22.05
C ARG A 152 21.13 -0.58 23.38
N ARG A 153 20.50 0.11 24.35
CA ARG A 153 20.21 -0.46 25.67
C ARG A 153 19.32 -1.69 25.55
N LEU A 154 18.20 -1.60 24.84
CA LEU A 154 17.27 -2.72 24.68
C LEU A 154 17.92 -3.93 24.00
N PHE A 155 18.73 -3.70 22.96
CA PHE A 155 19.45 -4.80 22.32
C PHE A 155 20.50 -5.42 23.24
N GLN A 156 21.24 -4.61 24.00
CA GLN A 156 22.23 -5.08 24.96
C GLN A 156 21.58 -5.89 26.10
N GLU A 157 20.43 -5.46 26.61
CA GLU A 157 19.67 -6.19 27.62
C GLU A 157 19.19 -7.56 27.10
N GLN A 158 18.77 -7.64 25.83
CA GLN A 158 18.26 -8.88 25.22
C GLN A 158 19.35 -9.86 24.78
N HIS A 159 20.51 -9.34 24.35
CA HIS A 159 21.52 -10.15 23.66
C HIS A 159 22.92 -10.08 24.31
N GLY A 160 23.09 -9.31 25.38
CA GLY A 160 24.34 -9.20 26.14
C GLY A 160 25.46 -8.43 25.45
N VAL A 161 25.19 -7.76 24.32
CA VAL A 161 26.20 -7.01 23.55
C VAL A 161 25.63 -5.67 23.09
N ASP A 162 26.43 -4.62 23.19
CA ASP A 162 26.10 -3.32 22.60
C ASP A 162 26.21 -3.40 21.07
N PRO A 163 25.16 -3.10 20.29
CA PRO A 163 25.21 -3.25 18.84
C PRO A 163 26.25 -2.33 18.16
N GLN A 164 26.76 -1.30 18.85
CA GLN A 164 27.83 -0.44 18.32
C GLN A 164 29.17 -1.18 18.17
N THR A 165 29.38 -2.28 18.91
CA THR A 165 30.58 -3.11 18.78
C THR A 165 30.48 -4.10 17.61
N LEU A 166 29.27 -4.35 17.10
CA LEU A 166 29.03 -5.25 15.98
C LEU A 166 29.51 -4.64 14.65
N ARG A 167 29.88 -5.53 13.72
CA ARG A 167 30.26 -5.23 12.35
C ARG A 167 29.43 -6.07 11.38
N ALA A 168 29.30 -5.58 10.15
CA ALA A 168 28.66 -6.33 9.09
C ALA A 168 29.45 -7.64 8.84
N GLY A 169 28.77 -8.77 8.98
CA GLY A 169 29.39 -10.11 8.90
C GLY A 169 29.52 -10.82 10.24
N ASP A 170 29.39 -10.11 11.37
CA ASP A 170 29.34 -10.74 12.69
C ASP A 170 28.12 -11.64 12.82
N ARG A 171 28.24 -12.71 13.61
CA ARG A 171 27.14 -13.67 13.85
C ARG A 171 25.86 -13.01 14.35
N LEU A 172 25.98 -11.95 15.16
CA LEU A 172 24.84 -11.22 15.74
C LEU A 172 24.32 -10.07 14.86
N TRP A 173 24.91 -9.85 13.68
CA TRP A 173 24.47 -8.78 12.78
C TRP A 173 23.05 -9.02 12.22
N SER A 174 22.72 -10.28 11.90
CA SER A 174 21.36 -10.65 11.51
C SER A 174 20.39 -10.41 12.65
N THR A 175 20.74 -10.79 13.88
CA THR A 175 19.95 -10.53 15.09
C THR A 175 19.71 -9.04 15.30
N TRP A 176 20.71 -8.19 15.07
CA TRP A 176 20.54 -6.73 15.12
C TRP A 176 19.59 -6.18 14.04
N THR A 177 19.62 -6.79 12.85
CA THR A 177 18.70 -6.46 11.75
C THR A 177 17.27 -6.91 12.07
N GLU A 178 17.12 -8.09 12.66
CA GLU A 178 15.85 -8.64 13.11
C GLU A 178 15.26 -7.82 14.25
N PHE A 179 16.04 -7.45 15.28
CA PHE A 179 15.59 -6.58 16.37
C PHE A 179 14.96 -5.29 15.84
N ARG A 180 15.64 -4.57 14.94
CA ARG A 180 15.13 -3.33 14.35
C ARG A 180 13.89 -3.57 13.47
N THR A 181 13.84 -4.70 12.76
CA THR A 181 12.64 -5.11 12.00
C THR A 181 11.46 -5.34 12.93
N GLN A 182 11.67 -6.02 14.07
CA GLN A 182 10.64 -6.25 15.08
C GLN A 182 10.12 -4.93 15.66
N GLN A 183 10.96 -3.90 15.82
CA GLN A 183 10.48 -2.61 16.32
C GLN A 183 9.44 -1.96 15.39
N VAL A 184 9.60 -2.11 14.08
CA VAL A 184 8.62 -1.63 13.08
C VAL A 184 7.38 -2.53 13.08
N ASP A 185 7.57 -3.85 13.10
CA ASP A 185 6.48 -4.85 13.10
C ASP A 185 5.55 -4.66 14.32
N GLU A 186 6.11 -4.55 15.52
CA GLU A 186 5.35 -4.33 16.76
C GLU A 186 4.57 -3.02 16.73
N PHE A 187 5.17 -1.95 16.19
CA PHE A 187 4.48 -0.68 16.05
C PHE A 187 3.30 -0.79 15.06
N MET A 188 3.48 -1.49 13.93
CA MET A 188 2.40 -1.76 12.98
C MET A 188 1.26 -2.56 13.61
N GLU A 189 1.59 -3.60 14.38
CA GLU A 189 0.61 -4.42 15.09
C GLU A 189 -0.21 -3.61 16.10
N ILE A 190 0.48 -2.97 17.06
CA ILE A 190 -0.15 -2.22 18.15
C ILE A 190 -1.03 -1.11 17.58
N THR A 191 -0.50 -0.36 16.61
CA THR A 191 -1.22 0.77 16.00
C THR A 191 -2.43 0.30 15.24
N THR A 192 -2.31 -0.74 14.40
CA THR A 192 -3.43 -1.22 13.62
C THR A 192 -4.55 -1.76 14.51
N ARG A 193 -4.21 -2.56 15.53
CA ARG A 193 -5.19 -3.08 16.48
C ARG A 193 -5.91 -1.94 17.21
N ALA A 194 -5.19 -0.95 17.71
CA ALA A 194 -5.76 0.18 18.42
C ALA A 194 -6.68 1.03 17.52
N LEU A 195 -6.24 1.38 16.32
CA LEU A 195 -7.04 2.18 15.37
C LEU A 195 -8.29 1.43 14.90
N LYS A 196 -8.17 0.13 14.57
CA LYS A 196 -9.32 -0.69 14.16
C LYS A 196 -10.30 -0.93 15.31
N ALA A 197 -9.84 -1.01 16.57
CA ALA A 197 -10.72 -1.09 17.72
C ALA A 197 -11.57 0.17 17.90
N GLN A 198 -10.99 1.35 17.62
CA GLN A 198 -11.72 2.63 17.65
C GLN A 198 -12.62 2.82 16.42
N ARG A 199 -12.14 2.41 15.24
CA ARG A 199 -12.79 2.61 13.94
C ARG A 199 -12.63 1.33 13.10
N PRO A 200 -13.53 0.33 13.22
CA PRO A 200 -13.41 -0.96 12.52
C PRO A 200 -13.31 -0.83 11.00
N ASN A 201 -14.00 0.15 10.43
CA ASN A 201 -14.00 0.42 9.00
C ASN A 201 -12.83 1.31 8.53
N LEU A 202 -11.92 1.75 9.39
CA LEU A 202 -10.78 2.57 8.98
C LEU A 202 -9.82 1.75 8.13
N VAL A 203 -9.47 2.21 6.93
CA VAL A 203 -8.52 1.50 6.07
C VAL A 203 -7.09 1.80 6.48
N ILE A 204 -6.24 0.77 6.58
CA ILE A 204 -4.82 0.96 6.88
C ILE A 204 -3.98 0.61 5.66
N SER A 205 -3.12 1.54 5.24
CA SER A 205 -2.27 1.38 4.07
C SER A 205 -0.84 1.82 4.32
N ALA A 206 0.10 1.33 3.51
CA ALA A 206 1.50 1.71 3.66
C ALA A 206 2.22 1.92 2.32
N ALA A 207 3.00 3.00 2.24
CA ALA A 207 3.99 3.21 1.19
C ALA A 207 5.21 2.32 1.45
N VAL A 208 5.52 1.43 0.50
CA VAL A 208 6.57 0.42 0.67
C VAL A 208 7.55 0.39 -0.49
N PHE A 209 8.80 -0.02 -0.22
CA PHE A 209 9.76 -0.24 -1.30
C PHE A 209 9.50 -1.57 -2.01
N PRO A 210 9.58 -1.60 -3.36
CA PRO A 210 9.29 -2.80 -4.14
C PRO A 210 10.48 -3.76 -4.24
N PHE A 211 11.44 -3.68 -3.30
CA PHE A 211 12.60 -4.59 -3.31
C PHE A 211 12.21 -5.98 -2.83
N GLN A 212 12.96 -6.98 -3.29
CA GLN A 212 12.92 -8.34 -2.74
C GLN A 212 13.11 -8.30 -1.22
N ARG A 213 12.41 -9.19 -0.52
CA ARG A 213 12.35 -9.25 0.94
C ARG A 213 13.72 -9.14 1.63
N PRO A 214 14.76 -9.94 1.29
CA PRO A 214 16.06 -9.84 1.97
C PRO A 214 16.70 -8.46 1.87
N ALA A 215 16.67 -7.85 0.67
CA ALA A 215 17.23 -6.52 0.46
C ALA A 215 16.46 -5.45 1.25
N ARG A 216 15.14 -5.59 1.34
CA ARG A 216 14.29 -4.63 2.05
C ARG A 216 14.44 -4.74 3.57
N LEU A 217 14.52 -5.95 4.12
CA LEU A 217 14.79 -6.17 5.54
C LEU A 217 16.17 -5.65 5.94
N LEU A 218 17.19 -5.90 5.13
CA LEU A 218 18.54 -5.42 5.40
C LEU A 218 18.66 -3.89 5.32
N ARG A 219 18.06 -3.28 4.29
CA ARG A 219 18.28 -1.86 3.96
C ARG A 219 17.29 -0.91 4.62
N LEU A 220 16.12 -1.39 5.05
CA LEU A 220 15.01 -0.54 5.48
C LEU A 220 14.23 -1.08 6.69
N GLN A 221 14.40 -2.37 7.03
CA GLN A 221 13.66 -3.02 8.12
C GLN A 221 12.13 -2.93 7.90
N GLN A 222 11.72 -3.01 6.64
CA GLN A 222 10.33 -2.94 6.22
C GLN A 222 9.87 -4.36 5.82
N ASN A 223 9.06 -5.02 6.65
CA ASN A 223 8.66 -6.43 6.51
C ASN A 223 7.19 -6.55 6.10
N TRP A 224 6.85 -5.98 4.94
CA TRP A 224 5.45 -5.87 4.55
C TRP A 224 4.76 -7.20 4.24
N GLU A 225 5.50 -8.28 3.95
CA GLU A 225 4.89 -9.61 3.81
C GLU A 225 4.29 -10.05 5.14
N ARG A 226 5.01 -9.87 6.26
CA ARG A 226 4.47 -10.14 7.59
C ARG A 226 3.26 -9.26 7.89
N TRP A 227 3.29 -7.99 7.52
CA TRP A 227 2.14 -7.09 7.76
C TRP A 227 0.90 -7.56 7.00
N ALA A 228 1.07 -8.00 5.76
CA ALA A 228 0.02 -8.57 4.93
C ALA A 228 -0.50 -9.89 5.52
N GLU A 229 0.37 -10.83 5.84
CA GLU A 229 0.03 -12.11 6.49
C GLU A 229 -0.80 -11.89 7.76
N GLN A 230 -0.34 -10.99 8.64
CA GLN A 230 -0.99 -10.70 9.92
C GLN A 230 -2.24 -9.80 9.78
N GLY A 231 -2.43 -9.16 8.62
CA GLY A 231 -3.61 -8.32 8.34
C GLY A 231 -3.54 -6.95 8.99
N TRP A 232 -2.32 -6.49 9.28
CA TRP A 232 -2.08 -5.15 9.80
C TRP A 232 -2.19 -4.09 8.72
N VAL A 233 -2.35 -4.49 7.45
CA VAL A 233 -2.48 -3.61 6.31
C VAL A 233 -3.57 -4.14 5.37
N ASP A 234 -4.49 -3.27 4.98
CA ASP A 234 -5.47 -3.52 3.91
C ASP A 234 -4.82 -3.50 2.53
N TRP A 235 -3.94 -2.52 2.42
CA TRP A 235 -3.31 -1.91 1.28
C TRP A 235 -1.81 -1.70 1.19
N LEU A 236 -1.09 -2.40 0.32
CA LEU A 236 0.28 -2.03 0.01
C LEU A 236 0.32 -1.10 -1.20
N VAL A 237 1.09 -0.02 -1.07
CA VAL A 237 1.37 0.93 -2.16
C VAL A 237 2.88 0.90 -2.45
N PRO A 238 3.35 -0.05 -3.27
CA PRO A 238 4.76 -0.11 -3.64
C PRO A 238 5.18 1.14 -4.43
N MET A 239 6.25 1.79 -4.00
CA MET A 239 6.87 2.93 -4.69
C MET A 239 7.67 2.45 -5.90
N THR A 240 6.98 1.92 -6.92
CA THR A 240 7.54 1.46 -8.20
C THR A 240 7.87 2.62 -9.13
N TYR A 241 8.56 3.63 -8.61
CA TYR A 241 8.84 4.87 -9.32
C TYR A 241 9.97 4.65 -10.33
N ALA A 242 9.61 4.73 -11.61
CA ALA A 242 10.49 4.46 -12.74
C ALA A 242 10.39 5.56 -13.80
N GLU A 243 11.51 5.84 -14.47
CA GLU A 243 11.60 6.81 -15.57
C GLU A 243 11.23 6.18 -16.93
N SER A 244 11.21 4.85 -17.01
CA SER A 244 10.83 4.09 -18.20
C SER A 244 9.91 2.91 -17.84
N SER A 245 9.13 2.43 -18.80
CA SER A 245 8.27 1.24 -18.61
C SER A 245 9.06 -0.05 -18.39
N SER A 246 10.27 -0.15 -18.96
CA SER A 246 11.19 -1.28 -18.72
C SER A 246 11.67 -1.29 -17.26
N ASP A 247 12.03 -0.12 -16.73
CA ASP A 247 12.41 -0.01 -15.31
C ASP A 247 11.22 -0.30 -14.39
N LEU A 248 10.01 0.14 -14.77
CA LEU A 248 8.79 -0.19 -14.04
C LEU A 248 8.59 -1.71 -13.99
N GLN A 249 8.70 -2.40 -15.13
CA GLN A 249 8.63 -3.86 -15.21
C GLN A 249 9.62 -4.54 -14.26
N ASN A 250 10.86 -4.05 -14.22
CA ASN A 250 11.88 -4.57 -13.31
C ASN A 250 11.53 -4.32 -11.83
N LEU A 251 10.99 -3.14 -11.50
CA LEU A 251 10.57 -2.81 -10.15
C LEU A 251 9.34 -3.59 -9.69
N THR A 252 8.43 -3.99 -10.59
CA THR A 252 7.23 -4.75 -10.21
C THR A 252 7.49 -6.24 -10.05
N ARG A 253 8.53 -6.80 -10.68
CA ARG A 253 8.86 -8.24 -10.60
C ARG A 253 8.89 -8.80 -9.18
N PRO A 254 9.56 -8.15 -8.19
CA PRO A 254 9.64 -8.69 -6.84
C PRO A 254 8.31 -8.78 -6.10
N LEU A 255 7.29 -8.02 -6.52
CA LEU A 255 5.98 -8.02 -5.88
C LEU A 255 5.24 -9.36 -6.03
N PHE A 256 5.68 -10.20 -6.98
CA PHE A 256 5.00 -11.44 -7.34
C PHE A 256 5.82 -12.71 -7.04
N TYR A 257 6.90 -12.62 -6.25
CA TYR A 257 7.63 -13.82 -5.80
C TYR A 257 6.92 -14.55 -4.65
N GLU A 258 6.17 -13.83 -3.84
CA GLU A 258 5.53 -14.36 -2.62
C GLU A 258 4.00 -14.14 -2.69
N GLN A 259 3.37 -14.47 -3.83
CA GLN A 259 1.97 -14.13 -4.14
C GLN A 259 0.99 -14.60 -3.07
N TYR A 260 1.16 -15.82 -2.56
CA TYR A 260 0.29 -16.44 -1.55
C TYR A 260 0.23 -15.64 -0.23
N LEU A 261 1.31 -14.92 0.12
CA LEU A 261 1.35 -14.06 1.31
C LEU A 261 0.56 -12.77 1.13
N LEU A 262 0.32 -12.37 -0.11
CA LEU A 262 -0.33 -11.13 -0.49
C LEU A 262 -1.78 -11.32 -0.95
N GLU A 263 -2.33 -12.54 -0.95
CA GLU A 263 -3.67 -12.81 -1.47
C GLU A 263 -4.78 -12.10 -0.70
N SER A 264 -4.51 -11.68 0.54
CA SER A 264 -5.48 -11.00 1.40
C SER A 264 -5.15 -9.54 1.71
N THR A 265 -4.26 -8.95 0.91
CA THR A 265 -3.89 -7.53 0.96
C THR A 265 -3.85 -6.99 -0.46
N LEU A 266 -4.53 -5.87 -0.69
CA LEU A 266 -4.58 -5.28 -2.03
C LEU A 266 -3.24 -4.60 -2.34
N LEU A 267 -2.86 -4.62 -3.61
CA LEU A 267 -1.59 -4.13 -4.12
C LEU A 267 -1.83 -3.03 -5.14
N LEU A 268 -1.31 -1.84 -4.87
CA LEU A 268 -1.47 -0.65 -5.72
C LEU A 268 -0.09 -0.08 -6.06
N PRO A 269 0.63 -0.64 -7.05
CA PRO A 269 1.93 -0.10 -7.46
C PRO A 269 1.81 1.37 -7.87
N GLY A 270 2.77 2.18 -7.44
CA GLY A 270 2.79 3.63 -7.62
C GLY A 270 3.61 4.06 -8.83
N ILE A 271 3.08 5.03 -9.58
CA ILE A 271 3.76 5.75 -10.65
C ILE A 271 4.15 7.13 -10.15
N ARG A 272 5.42 7.52 -10.30
CA ARG A 272 5.85 8.89 -10.03
C ARG A 272 5.77 9.75 -11.29
N LEU A 273 4.92 10.77 -11.27
CA LEU A 273 4.63 11.68 -12.38
C LEU A 273 5.71 12.76 -12.57
N LEU A 274 6.45 13.13 -11.53
CA LEU A 274 7.47 14.17 -11.60
C LEU A 274 8.54 13.85 -12.66
N ASN A 275 8.66 14.73 -13.66
CA ASN A 275 9.57 14.63 -14.80
C ASN A 275 9.34 13.39 -15.69
N LEU A 276 8.13 12.81 -15.67
CA LEU A 276 7.80 11.65 -16.50
C LEU A 276 7.00 12.09 -17.74
N PRO A 277 7.44 11.75 -18.98
CA PRO A 277 6.68 12.08 -20.18
C PRO A 277 5.29 11.43 -20.18
N GLU A 278 4.29 12.14 -20.69
CA GLU A 278 2.88 11.71 -20.65
C GLU A 278 2.64 10.37 -21.34
N ALA A 279 3.29 10.14 -22.48
CA ALA A 279 3.23 8.86 -23.18
C ALA A 279 3.77 7.70 -22.32
N VAL A 280 4.82 7.95 -21.54
CA VAL A 280 5.39 6.97 -20.60
C VAL A 280 4.44 6.74 -19.43
N VAL A 281 3.78 7.79 -18.90
CA VAL A 281 2.75 7.63 -17.86
C VAL A 281 1.63 6.71 -18.35
N VAL A 282 1.11 6.95 -19.55
CA VAL A 282 0.03 6.12 -20.13
C VAL A 282 0.51 4.68 -20.33
N ASP A 283 1.71 4.48 -20.87
CA ASP A 283 2.27 3.14 -21.09
C ASP A 283 2.48 2.38 -19.77
N GLN A 284 3.05 3.04 -18.75
CA GLN A 284 3.19 2.49 -17.40
C GLN A 284 1.84 2.12 -16.79
N MET A 285 0.81 2.97 -16.96
CA MET A 285 -0.55 2.64 -16.49
C MET A 285 -1.13 1.42 -17.20
N GLN A 286 -0.94 1.28 -18.52
CA GLN A 286 -1.41 0.11 -19.25
C GLN A 286 -0.67 -1.16 -18.82
N PHE A 287 0.64 -1.06 -18.61
CA PHE A 287 1.42 -2.16 -18.06
C PHE A 287 0.89 -2.62 -16.70
N LEU A 288 0.66 -1.70 -15.76
CA LEU A 288 0.11 -2.06 -14.44
C LEU A 288 -1.31 -2.66 -14.51
N ARG A 289 -2.16 -2.21 -15.46
CA ARG A 289 -3.49 -2.80 -15.70
C ARG A 289 -3.44 -4.25 -16.18
N GLN A 290 -2.29 -4.70 -16.68
CA GLN A 290 -2.08 -6.08 -17.13
C GLN A 290 -1.37 -6.94 -16.10
N LEU A 291 -1.00 -6.40 -14.94
CA LEU A 291 -0.48 -7.17 -13.82
C LEU A 291 -1.62 -7.69 -12.94
N PRO A 292 -1.39 -8.74 -12.13
CA PRO A 292 -2.40 -9.25 -11.21
C PRO A 292 -2.50 -8.37 -9.96
N VAL A 293 -2.96 -7.13 -10.15
CA VAL A 293 -3.05 -6.07 -9.12
C VAL A 293 -4.42 -5.38 -9.16
N GLU A 294 -4.88 -4.89 -8.02
CA GLU A 294 -6.22 -4.31 -7.91
C GLU A 294 -6.28 -2.87 -8.40
N GLY A 295 -5.13 -2.22 -8.59
CA GLY A 295 -5.06 -0.90 -9.19
C GLY A 295 -3.64 -0.36 -9.20
N TYR A 296 -3.53 0.96 -9.30
CA TYR A 296 -2.26 1.68 -9.21
C TYR A 296 -2.50 3.03 -8.55
N ALA A 297 -1.43 3.62 -8.02
CA ALA A 297 -1.43 4.96 -7.44
C ALA A 297 -0.61 5.91 -8.33
N LEU A 298 -1.01 7.19 -8.39
CA LEU A 298 -0.25 8.24 -9.09
C LEU A 298 0.30 9.23 -8.05
N PHE A 299 1.59 9.53 -8.14
CA PHE A 299 2.28 10.41 -7.20
C PHE A 299 3.18 11.43 -7.93
N ALA A 300 3.18 12.72 -7.66
CA ALA A 300 2.27 13.46 -6.80
C ALA A 300 1.21 14.16 -7.65
N ALA A 301 0.05 14.46 -7.04
CA ALA A 301 -1.06 15.12 -7.74
C ALA A 301 -0.66 16.49 -8.32
N GLU A 302 0.32 17.18 -7.73
CA GLU A 302 0.88 18.44 -8.22
C GLU A 302 1.52 18.35 -9.62
N ASN A 303 1.81 17.13 -10.10
CA ASN A 303 2.39 16.89 -11.43
C ASN A 303 1.34 16.38 -12.44
N LEU A 304 0.05 16.44 -12.12
CA LEU A 304 -1.02 16.13 -13.08
C LEU A 304 -1.12 17.24 -14.14
N SER A 305 -0.62 16.97 -15.35
CA SER A 305 -0.73 17.91 -16.47
C SER A 305 -2.17 18.01 -17.01
N PRO A 306 -2.55 19.14 -17.63
CA PRO A 306 -3.85 19.27 -18.31
C PRO A 306 -4.10 18.16 -19.34
N GLN A 307 -3.07 17.68 -20.03
CA GLN A 307 -3.15 16.61 -21.02
C GLN A 307 -3.45 15.26 -20.35
N LEU A 308 -2.80 14.94 -19.23
CA LEU A 308 -3.14 13.76 -18.44
C LEU A 308 -4.59 13.82 -17.94
N GLN A 309 -5.06 15.00 -17.51
CA GLN A 309 -6.47 15.20 -17.16
C GLN A 309 -7.40 14.93 -18.34
N GLN A 310 -7.05 15.36 -19.55
CA GLN A 310 -7.82 15.03 -20.76
C GLN A 310 -7.81 13.52 -21.06
N VAL A 311 -6.67 12.84 -20.90
CA VAL A 311 -6.58 11.37 -21.07
C VAL A 311 -7.49 10.67 -20.06
N PHE A 312 -7.48 11.10 -18.80
CA PHE A 312 -8.36 10.52 -17.77
C PHE A 312 -9.83 10.82 -18.07
N GLY A 313 -10.17 12.05 -18.47
CA GLY A 313 -11.53 12.42 -18.88
C GLY A 313 -12.07 11.57 -20.03
N ARG A 314 -11.23 11.19 -21.01
CA ARG A 314 -11.62 10.30 -22.12
C ARG A 314 -11.72 8.83 -21.73
N THR A 315 -11.02 8.41 -20.68
CA THR A 315 -10.91 6.99 -20.28
C THR A 315 -11.81 6.60 -19.11
N GLN A 316 -12.46 7.55 -18.43
CA GLN A 316 -13.31 7.29 -17.25
C GLN A 316 -14.76 6.85 -17.56
N GLY A 317 -15.11 6.54 -18.81
CA GLY A 317 -16.47 6.14 -19.19
C GLY A 317 -17.48 7.29 -19.08
N THR A 318 -18.68 7.09 -19.62
CA THR A 318 -19.70 8.15 -19.78
C THR A 318 -20.74 8.21 -18.65
N SER A 319 -20.64 7.36 -17.63
CA SER A 319 -21.56 7.33 -16.49
C SER A 319 -20.91 7.89 -15.23
N PRO A 320 -20.92 9.23 -15.02
CA PRO A 320 -20.36 9.86 -13.83
C PRO A 320 -21.06 9.43 -12.51
N ASN A 321 -22.23 8.78 -12.58
CA ASN A 321 -23.04 8.38 -11.42
C ASN A 321 -23.12 6.87 -11.17
N ALA A 322 -22.47 6.02 -11.99
CA ALA A 322 -22.40 4.60 -11.67
C ALA A 322 -21.37 4.43 -10.55
N ALA A 323 -21.83 4.18 -9.31
CA ALA A 323 -20.95 4.00 -8.16
C ALA A 323 -20.08 2.74 -8.32
N ILE A 324 -18.94 2.87 -9.00
CA ILE A 324 -17.96 1.80 -9.21
C ILE A 324 -17.61 1.22 -7.83
N PRO A 325 -17.73 -0.10 -7.63
CA PRO A 325 -17.40 -0.70 -6.35
C PRO A 325 -15.92 -0.47 -6.02
N LEU A 326 -15.68 0.20 -4.89
CA LEU A 326 -14.34 0.33 -4.33
C LEU A 326 -13.85 -1.07 -3.90
N PRO A 327 -12.72 -1.58 -4.44
CA PRO A 327 -12.27 -2.95 -4.20
C PRO A 327 -12.15 -3.35 -2.72
N HIS A 328 -11.71 -2.43 -1.86
CA HIS A 328 -11.57 -2.68 -0.42
C HIS A 328 -12.89 -2.63 0.35
N ARG A 329 -13.91 -1.94 -0.16
CA ARG A 329 -15.24 -1.85 0.48
C ARG A 329 -16.18 -2.93 0.00
N ARG A 330 -16.14 -3.22 -1.30
CA ARG A 330 -17.05 -4.13 -2.00
C ARG A 330 -16.25 -5.09 -2.91
N PRO A 331 -15.33 -5.90 -2.35
CA PRO A 331 -14.43 -6.78 -3.11
C PRO A 331 -15.18 -7.75 -4.01
N PHE A 332 -16.25 -8.40 -3.53
CA PHE A 332 -17.04 -9.34 -4.33
C PHE A 332 -17.76 -8.65 -5.50
N GLN A 333 -18.32 -7.46 -5.29
CA GLN A 333 -18.92 -6.66 -6.36
C GLN A 333 -17.84 -6.17 -7.36
N ALA A 334 -16.66 -5.82 -6.86
CA ALA A 334 -15.53 -5.42 -7.70
C ALA A 334 -15.04 -6.58 -8.58
N ALA A 335 -14.97 -7.80 -8.03
CA ALA A 335 -14.62 -9.00 -8.78
C ALA A 335 -15.65 -9.26 -9.89
N LEU A 336 -16.95 -9.23 -9.56
CA LEU A 336 -18.03 -9.39 -10.54
C LEU A 336 -17.93 -8.37 -11.70
N VAL A 337 -17.82 -7.07 -11.40
CA VAL A 337 -17.78 -6.02 -12.43
C VAL A 337 -16.52 -6.15 -13.30
N ARG A 338 -15.38 -6.54 -12.72
CA ARG A 338 -14.14 -6.77 -13.48
C ARG A 338 -14.26 -7.99 -14.40
N TYR A 339 -14.88 -9.06 -13.92
CA TYR A 339 -15.16 -10.23 -14.74
C TYR A 339 -16.10 -9.91 -15.91
N GLN A 340 -17.21 -9.22 -15.64
CA GLN A 340 -18.14 -8.78 -16.69
C GLN A 340 -17.47 -7.88 -17.73
N SER A 341 -16.46 -7.10 -17.33
CA SER A 341 -15.67 -6.29 -18.26
C SER A 341 -14.76 -7.14 -19.15
N LEU A 342 -14.15 -8.21 -18.62
CA LEU A 342 -13.39 -9.19 -19.40
C LEU A 342 -14.29 -9.95 -20.38
N GLU A 343 -15.45 -10.42 -19.92
CA GLU A 343 -16.42 -11.13 -20.74
C GLU A 343 -16.87 -10.30 -21.94
N LYS A 344 -17.23 -9.02 -21.71
CA LYS A 344 -17.58 -8.08 -22.77
C LYS A 344 -16.45 -7.87 -23.79
N GLU A 345 -15.21 -7.78 -23.32
CA GLU A 345 -14.03 -7.65 -24.17
C GLU A 345 -13.87 -8.90 -25.07
N TRP A 346 -13.90 -10.10 -24.50
CA TRP A 346 -13.76 -11.34 -25.28
C TRP A 346 -14.89 -11.54 -26.28
N ILE A 347 -16.14 -11.26 -25.89
CA ILE A 347 -17.29 -11.33 -26.81
C ILE A 347 -17.13 -10.37 -27.97
N PHE A 348 -16.69 -9.12 -27.70
CA PHE A 348 -16.44 -8.13 -28.74
C PHE A 348 -15.33 -8.57 -29.71
N LEU A 349 -14.24 -9.12 -29.19
CA LEU A 349 -13.12 -9.60 -30.01
C LEU A 349 -13.52 -10.82 -30.87
N LEU A 350 -14.35 -11.72 -30.34
CA LEU A 350 -14.89 -12.86 -31.10
C LEU A 350 -15.86 -12.38 -32.18
N ALA A 351 -16.79 -11.49 -31.85
CA ALA A 351 -17.79 -10.97 -32.78
C ALA A 351 -17.17 -10.14 -33.91
N SER A 352 -16.04 -9.47 -33.64
CA SER A 352 -15.29 -8.70 -34.63
C SER A 352 -14.27 -9.54 -35.41
N GLY A 353 -14.16 -10.85 -35.14
CA GLY A 353 -13.22 -11.74 -35.80
C GLY A 353 -11.75 -11.48 -35.46
N GLN A 354 -11.47 -10.70 -34.41
CA GLN A 354 -10.11 -10.40 -33.96
C GLN A 354 -9.45 -11.56 -33.21
N ILE A 355 -10.27 -12.48 -32.66
CA ILE A 355 -9.81 -13.73 -32.05
C ILE A 355 -10.68 -14.90 -32.53
N ALA A 356 -10.13 -16.11 -32.45
CA ALA A 356 -10.83 -17.34 -32.80
C ALA A 356 -10.68 -18.39 -31.70
N ILE A 357 -11.78 -19.09 -31.39
CA ILE A 357 -11.83 -20.24 -30.48
C ILE A 357 -12.45 -21.40 -31.26
N SER A 358 -11.90 -22.61 -31.09
CA SER A 358 -12.42 -23.82 -31.75
C SER A 358 -13.88 -24.08 -31.37
N GLY A 359 -14.67 -24.73 -32.22
CA GLY A 359 -16.12 -24.91 -31.97
C GLY A 359 -16.43 -25.59 -30.63
N GLY A 360 -15.70 -26.66 -30.30
CA GLY A 360 -15.87 -27.38 -29.02
C GLY A 360 -15.39 -26.57 -27.81
N ASP A 361 -14.28 -25.84 -27.95
CA ASP A 361 -13.77 -24.97 -26.88
C ASP A 361 -14.67 -23.75 -26.66
N ARG A 362 -15.32 -23.25 -27.71
CA ARG A 362 -16.24 -22.11 -27.62
C ARG A 362 -17.45 -22.43 -26.77
N GLN A 363 -18.05 -23.61 -26.94
CA GLN A 363 -19.18 -24.03 -26.12
C GLN A 363 -18.77 -24.22 -24.66
N ALA A 364 -17.62 -24.86 -24.42
CA ALA A 364 -17.09 -25.04 -23.06
C ALA A 364 -16.76 -23.70 -22.37
N TRP A 365 -16.19 -22.74 -23.10
CA TRP A 365 -15.94 -21.39 -22.60
C TRP A 365 -17.23 -20.65 -22.24
N LEU A 366 -18.24 -20.68 -23.12
CA LEU A 366 -19.54 -20.04 -22.86
C LEU A 366 -20.20 -20.61 -21.60
N GLN A 367 -20.24 -21.94 -21.46
CA GLN A 367 -20.79 -22.58 -20.27
C GLN A 367 -20.01 -22.16 -18.99
N GLY A 368 -18.67 -22.22 -19.03
CA GLY A 368 -17.85 -21.78 -17.90
C GLY A 368 -18.06 -20.30 -17.56
N SER A 369 -18.32 -19.46 -18.57
CA SER A 369 -18.59 -18.03 -18.40
C SER A 369 -19.91 -17.77 -17.68
N GLU A 370 -20.96 -18.49 -18.07
CA GLU A 370 -22.27 -18.43 -17.43
C GLU A 370 -22.21 -18.90 -15.97
N GLU A 371 -21.52 -20.03 -15.73
CA GLU A 371 -21.33 -20.59 -14.38
C GLU A 371 -20.58 -19.61 -13.46
N LEU A 372 -19.47 -19.04 -13.95
CA LEU A 372 -18.67 -18.08 -13.19
C LEU A 372 -19.44 -16.78 -12.92
N THR A 373 -20.13 -16.22 -13.93
CA THR A 373 -20.98 -15.04 -13.77
C THR A 373 -22.06 -15.27 -12.70
N ALA A 374 -22.76 -16.41 -12.76
CA ALA A 374 -23.80 -16.74 -11.78
C ALA A 374 -23.23 -16.86 -10.35
N ALA A 375 -22.08 -17.52 -10.20
CA ALA A 375 -21.44 -17.69 -8.90
C ALA A 375 -20.93 -16.36 -8.31
N LEU A 376 -20.28 -15.52 -9.11
CA LEU A 376 -19.84 -14.18 -8.69
C LEU A 376 -21.02 -13.27 -8.35
N GLN A 377 -22.09 -13.31 -9.15
CA GLN A 377 -23.32 -12.54 -8.87
C GLN A 377 -23.95 -12.95 -7.54
N GLN A 378 -24.04 -14.26 -7.29
CA GLN A 378 -24.61 -14.78 -6.05
C GLN A 378 -23.75 -14.38 -4.83
N LEU A 379 -22.42 -14.45 -4.95
CA LEU A 379 -21.51 -14.02 -3.89
C LEU A 379 -21.60 -12.50 -3.64
N ALA A 380 -21.63 -11.69 -4.69
CA ALA A 380 -21.71 -10.24 -4.58
C ALA A 380 -23.05 -9.77 -3.96
N THR A 381 -24.15 -10.46 -4.27
CA THR A 381 -25.50 -10.13 -3.75
C THR A 381 -25.70 -10.65 -2.33
N ASN A 382 -25.20 -11.85 -2.02
CA ASN A 382 -25.35 -12.48 -0.71
C ASN A 382 -24.03 -13.10 -0.22
N PRO A 383 -23.13 -12.29 0.38
CA PRO A 383 -21.85 -12.76 0.88
C PRO A 383 -21.99 -13.83 1.97
N SER A 384 -21.41 -15.02 1.73
CA SER A 384 -21.35 -16.11 2.71
C SER A 384 -20.21 -17.07 2.37
N ASN A 385 -19.72 -17.84 3.36
CA ASN A 385 -18.68 -18.86 3.13
C ASN A 385 -19.10 -19.86 2.05
N ARG A 386 -20.38 -20.25 2.02
CA ARG A 386 -20.92 -21.15 0.99
C ARG A 386 -20.86 -20.55 -0.41
N ASN A 387 -21.24 -19.28 -0.57
CA ASN A 387 -21.20 -18.62 -1.88
C ASN A 387 -19.76 -18.29 -2.30
N TYR A 388 -18.87 -18.01 -1.33
CA TYR A 388 -17.45 -17.83 -1.58
C TYR A 388 -16.84 -19.09 -2.17
N LEU A 389 -17.00 -20.25 -1.52
CA LEU A 389 -16.48 -21.53 -2.00
C LEU A 389 -17.01 -21.90 -3.40
N LYS A 390 -18.26 -21.53 -3.72
CA LYS A 390 -18.83 -21.72 -5.06
C LYS A 390 -18.17 -20.84 -6.10
N ALA A 391 -17.98 -19.56 -5.80
CA ALA A 391 -17.34 -18.62 -6.72
C ALA A 391 -15.86 -18.93 -6.93
N ASP A 392 -15.15 -19.29 -5.85
CA ASP A 392 -13.75 -19.70 -5.86
C ASP A 392 -13.54 -20.97 -6.72
N LEU A 393 -14.38 -21.99 -6.53
CA LEU A 393 -14.35 -23.20 -7.36
C LEU A 393 -14.66 -22.90 -8.83
N ALA A 394 -15.69 -22.09 -9.10
CA ALA A 394 -16.06 -21.71 -10.47
C ALA A 394 -14.93 -20.93 -11.16
N LEU A 395 -14.28 -20.01 -10.44
CA LEU A 395 -13.15 -19.23 -10.96
C LEU A 395 -11.94 -20.13 -11.23
N SER A 396 -11.60 -21.02 -10.30
CA SER A 396 -10.53 -22.00 -10.47
C SER A 396 -10.76 -22.89 -11.70
N HIS A 397 -11.97 -23.43 -11.88
CA HIS A 397 -12.31 -24.21 -13.07
C HIS A 397 -12.24 -23.38 -14.36
N PHE A 398 -12.74 -22.15 -14.33
CA PHE A 398 -12.69 -21.25 -15.47
C PHE A 398 -11.24 -20.96 -15.89
N GLN A 399 -10.35 -20.66 -14.93
CA GLN A 399 -8.93 -20.41 -15.19
C GLN A 399 -8.21 -21.63 -15.77
N GLN A 400 -8.50 -22.83 -15.27
CA GLN A 400 -7.94 -24.07 -15.81
C GLN A 400 -8.38 -24.30 -17.28
N GLY A 401 -9.64 -24.00 -17.60
CA GLY A 401 -10.16 -24.06 -18.97
C GLY A 401 -9.60 -22.97 -19.89
N PHE A 402 -9.36 -21.77 -19.36
CA PHE A 402 -9.01 -20.56 -20.11
C PHE A 402 -7.79 -20.75 -21.02
N ASN A 403 -6.71 -21.33 -20.49
CA ASN A 403 -5.46 -21.53 -21.24
C ASN A 403 -5.65 -22.47 -22.44
N ARG A 404 -6.56 -23.44 -22.33
CA ARG A 404 -6.91 -24.35 -23.43
C ARG A 404 -7.74 -23.62 -24.47
N TRP A 405 -8.81 -22.93 -24.06
CA TRP A 405 -9.73 -22.27 -24.99
C TRP A 405 -9.06 -21.18 -25.83
N PHE A 406 -8.13 -20.44 -25.23
CA PHE A 406 -7.42 -19.35 -25.88
C PHE A 406 -6.01 -19.75 -26.34
N GLN A 407 -5.68 -21.05 -26.43
CA GLN A 407 -4.34 -21.51 -26.80
C GLN A 407 -3.88 -20.97 -28.17
N GLY A 408 -4.77 -20.97 -29.18
CA GLY A 408 -4.46 -20.41 -30.50
C GLY A 408 -4.17 -18.91 -30.42
N GLN A 409 -4.94 -18.17 -29.63
CA GLN A 409 -4.69 -16.75 -29.40
C GLN A 409 -3.40 -16.52 -28.62
N ALA A 410 -3.04 -17.40 -27.69
CA ALA A 410 -1.79 -17.30 -26.92
C ALA A 410 -0.55 -17.48 -27.80
N GLN A 411 -0.64 -18.27 -28.86
CA GLN A 411 0.44 -18.43 -29.84
C GLN A 411 0.62 -17.18 -30.70
N GLN A 412 -0.46 -16.50 -31.07
CA GLN A 412 -0.43 -15.33 -31.95
C GLN A 412 -0.18 -14.03 -31.17
N ASN A 413 -0.79 -13.89 -30.00
CA ASN A 413 -0.82 -12.69 -29.17
C ASN A 413 -0.58 -13.03 -27.69
N PRO A 414 0.62 -13.57 -27.34
CA PRO A 414 0.91 -14.05 -25.98
C PRO A 414 0.75 -12.98 -24.91
N TYR A 415 1.09 -11.74 -25.22
CA TYR A 415 0.99 -10.61 -24.29
C TYR A 415 -0.46 -10.30 -23.91
N GLN A 416 -1.39 -10.32 -24.87
CA GLN A 416 -2.80 -10.08 -24.62
C GLN A 416 -3.39 -11.17 -23.72
N VAL A 417 -3.11 -12.44 -24.03
CA VAL A 417 -3.60 -13.58 -23.23
C VAL A 417 -3.01 -13.56 -21.83
N ALA A 418 -1.72 -13.24 -21.68
CA ALA A 418 -1.10 -13.08 -20.36
C ALA A 418 -1.78 -11.98 -19.54
N GLY A 419 -2.15 -10.85 -20.16
CA GLY A 419 -2.94 -9.80 -19.52
C GLY A 419 -4.31 -10.29 -19.05
N TRP A 420 -5.00 -11.12 -19.83
CA TRP A 420 -6.27 -11.73 -19.40
C TRP A 420 -6.09 -12.71 -18.23
N VAL A 421 -5.07 -13.55 -18.27
CA VAL A 421 -4.73 -14.46 -17.16
C VAL A 421 -4.46 -13.68 -15.87
N ASN A 422 -3.67 -12.60 -15.95
CA ASN A 422 -3.40 -11.75 -14.79
C ASN A 422 -4.65 -11.03 -14.26
N ARG A 423 -5.55 -10.60 -15.15
CA ARG A 423 -6.84 -10.01 -14.75
C ARG A 423 -7.79 -11.02 -14.12
N LEU A 424 -7.72 -12.30 -14.52
CA LEU A 424 -8.42 -13.40 -13.83
C LEU A 424 -7.79 -13.67 -12.46
N ALA A 425 -6.47 -13.69 -12.33
CA ALA A 425 -5.79 -13.84 -11.03
C ALA A 425 -6.08 -12.67 -10.08
N THR A 426 -6.36 -11.47 -10.61
CA THR A 426 -6.83 -10.33 -9.80
C THR A 426 -8.20 -10.63 -9.17
N LEU A 427 -9.04 -11.45 -9.80
CA LEU A 427 -10.32 -11.85 -9.22
C LEU A 427 -10.10 -12.73 -7.98
N ASP A 428 -9.18 -13.70 -8.02
CA ASP A 428 -8.83 -14.52 -6.84
C ASP A 428 -8.41 -13.64 -5.66
N ARG A 429 -7.53 -12.67 -5.92
CA ARG A 429 -7.06 -11.74 -4.89
C ARG A 429 -8.20 -10.91 -4.29
N LEU A 430 -9.17 -10.49 -5.10
CA LEU A 430 -10.37 -9.80 -4.60
C LEU A 430 -11.27 -10.73 -3.78
N LEU A 431 -11.46 -11.98 -4.21
CA LEU A 431 -12.23 -12.97 -3.48
C LEU A 431 -11.58 -13.28 -2.12
N ASN A 432 -10.26 -13.49 -2.09
CA ASN A 432 -9.49 -13.80 -0.88
C ASN A 432 -9.43 -12.62 0.09
N TYR A 433 -9.26 -11.39 -0.41
CA TYR A 433 -9.42 -10.19 0.41
C TYR A 433 -10.83 -10.09 1.01
N GLY A 434 -11.87 -10.34 0.20
CA GLY A 434 -13.26 -10.30 0.66
C GLY A 434 -13.59 -11.38 1.70
N GLU A 435 -13.10 -12.60 1.52
CA GLU A 435 -13.28 -13.69 2.49
C GLU A 435 -12.70 -13.33 3.86
N ARG A 436 -11.47 -12.81 3.86
CA ARG A 436 -10.82 -12.35 5.09
C ARG A 436 -11.56 -11.18 5.73
N ARG A 437 -11.88 -10.15 4.95
CA ARG A 437 -12.39 -8.87 5.48
C ARG A 437 -13.86 -8.86 5.78
N ILE A 438 -14.67 -9.53 4.97
CA ILE A 438 -16.13 -9.48 5.10
C ILE A 438 -16.64 -10.72 5.81
N LEU A 439 -16.10 -11.91 5.54
CA LEU A 439 -16.68 -13.15 6.08
C LEU A 439 -16.07 -13.53 7.43
N ARG A 440 -14.74 -13.50 7.55
CA ARG A 440 -14.06 -13.87 8.81
C ARG A 440 -14.29 -12.85 9.93
N GLU A 441 -14.17 -11.55 9.65
CA GLU A 441 -14.39 -10.49 10.66
C GLU A 441 -15.84 -10.49 11.21
N ASN A 442 -16.83 -10.78 10.37
CA ASN A 442 -18.23 -10.90 10.80
C ASN A 442 -18.47 -12.15 11.68
N SER A 443 -17.75 -13.24 11.42
CA SER A 443 -17.85 -14.49 12.20
C SER A 443 -17.28 -14.32 13.61
N THR A 444 -16.15 -13.61 13.77
CA THR A 444 -15.59 -13.27 15.08
C THR A 444 -16.44 -12.26 15.85
N ALA A 445 -17.05 -11.29 15.17
CA ALA A 445 -17.96 -10.33 15.81
C ALA A 445 -19.25 -10.98 16.34
N GLN A 446 -19.83 -11.94 15.60
CA GLN A 446 -21.00 -12.69 16.06
C GLN A 446 -20.69 -13.64 17.23
N GLY A 447 -19.50 -14.27 17.25
CA GLY A 447 -19.08 -15.15 18.35
C GLY A 447 -18.72 -14.43 19.66
N ALA A 448 -18.39 -13.14 19.59
CA ALA A 448 -18.08 -12.31 20.77
C ALA A 448 -19.35 -11.77 21.47
N ASN A 449 -20.46 -11.58 20.72
CA ASN A 449 -21.74 -11.16 21.28
C ASN A 449 -22.59 -12.32 21.84
N SER A 450 -22.10 -13.56 21.71
CA SER A 450 -22.78 -14.78 22.17
C SER A 450 -22.09 -15.45 23.37
N ARG A 451 -21.22 -14.75 24.09
CA ARG A 451 -20.56 -15.25 25.32
C ARG A 451 -20.80 -14.34 26.51
#